data_AF-A0A377LZ89-F1
#
_entry.id   AF-A0A377LZ89-F1
#
_cell.length_a   1.000
_cell.length_b   1.000
_cell.length_c   1.000
_cell.angle_alpha   90.00
_cell.angle_beta   90.00
_cell.angle_gamma   90.00
#
_symmetry.space_group_name_H-M   'P 1'
#
loop_
_entity.id
_entity.type
_entity.pdbx_description
1 polymer ?
#
loop_
_entity_poly.entity_id
_entity_poly.type
_entity_poly.pdbx_seq_one_letter_code
_entity_poly.pdbx_strand_id
1 'polypeptide(L)'
;MADVVLDGERFTQWMNNPRVNAFWEMAGPQEEQENYLRRQLDSTYCYPVIGCFDDQPFGYFELYWAAEDRIGRHYRWQPFDRGLHMLVGEENWRGAQYIRSWLRGLSHYLWLDEPRTTRIVAEPRFDNQRLFRHLASAGFDTVKEFDFPHKRSRLIMSERHRFFSEVGL
;
A
#
# COMPACT_ATOMS: atom_id res chain seq x y z
N MET A 1 -2.88 4.99 -12.98
CA MET A 1 -3.63 3.72 -12.77
C MET A 1 -2.79 2.60 -13.35
N ALA A 2 -2.92 1.38 -12.81
CA ALA A 2 -2.36 0.20 -13.47
C ALA A 2 -3.11 -0.09 -14.78
N ASP A 3 -2.43 -0.73 -15.72
CA ASP A 3 -3.00 -1.16 -17.00
C ASP A 3 -2.66 -2.63 -17.23
N VAL A 4 -3.66 -3.46 -17.52
CA VAL A 4 -3.45 -4.92 -17.65
C VAL A 4 -2.53 -5.27 -18.82
N VAL A 5 -2.61 -4.53 -19.93
CA VAL A 5 -1.81 -4.78 -21.12
C VAL A 5 -0.35 -4.34 -20.88
N LEU A 6 -0.14 -3.20 -20.22
CA LEU A 6 1.19 -2.66 -19.96
C LEU A 6 1.89 -3.26 -18.73
N ASP A 7 1.10 -3.69 -17.74
CA ASP A 7 1.59 -4.09 -16.42
C ASP A 7 1.35 -5.56 -16.07
N GLY A 8 0.56 -6.31 -16.83
CA GLY A 8 0.22 -7.70 -16.51
C GLY A 8 1.46 -8.58 -16.32
N GLU A 9 2.43 -8.48 -17.25
CA GLU A 9 3.68 -9.25 -17.18
C GLU A 9 4.53 -8.84 -15.97
N ARG A 10 4.82 -7.54 -15.78
CA ARG A 10 5.65 -7.06 -14.66
C ARG A 10 5.02 -7.38 -13.31
N PHE A 11 3.71 -7.20 -13.19
CA PHE A 11 2.96 -7.48 -11.98
C PHE A 11 3.04 -8.97 -11.64
N THR A 12 2.93 -9.83 -12.66
CA THR A 12 3.13 -11.27 -12.51
C THR A 12 4.52 -11.59 -12.00
N GLN A 13 5.57 -11.04 -12.61
CA GLN A 13 6.95 -11.24 -12.17
C GLN A 13 7.15 -10.79 -10.71
N TRP A 14 6.61 -9.63 -10.34
CA TRP A 14 6.69 -9.11 -8.99
C TRP A 14 5.94 -9.98 -7.97
N MET A 15 4.73 -10.44 -8.27
CA MET A 15 3.94 -11.32 -7.39
C MET A 15 4.62 -12.67 -7.17
N ASN A 16 5.30 -13.20 -8.20
CA ASN A 16 6.03 -14.46 -8.12
C ASN A 16 7.42 -14.31 -7.48
N ASN A 17 7.91 -13.09 -7.22
CA ASN A 17 9.15 -12.90 -6.50
C ASN A 17 8.99 -13.46 -5.07
N PRO A 18 9.86 -14.40 -4.60
CA PRO A 18 9.70 -15.04 -3.29
C PRO A 18 9.61 -14.05 -2.12
N ARG A 19 10.28 -12.90 -2.22
CA ARG A 19 10.21 -11.84 -1.20
C ARG A 19 8.84 -11.20 -1.15
N VAL A 20 8.21 -10.94 -2.30
CA VAL A 20 6.87 -10.35 -2.37
C VAL A 20 5.84 -11.39 -1.97
N ASN A 21 5.96 -12.61 -2.50
CA ASN A 21 5.06 -13.71 -2.22
C ASN A 21 5.03 -14.11 -0.73
N ALA A 22 6.13 -13.93 0.01
CA ALA A 22 6.16 -14.15 1.45
C ALA A 22 5.18 -13.24 2.24
N PHE A 23 4.72 -12.13 1.66
CA PHE A 23 3.75 -11.22 2.29
C PHE A 23 2.39 -11.26 1.61
N TRP A 24 2.36 -11.38 0.28
CA TRP A 24 1.13 -11.35 -0.50
C TRP A 24 0.51 -12.73 -0.68
N GLU A 25 1.31 -13.80 -0.71
CA GLU A 25 0.85 -15.19 -0.85
C GLU A 25 -0.03 -15.41 -2.10
N MET A 26 0.32 -14.73 -3.20
CA MET A 26 -0.42 -14.72 -4.46
C MET A 26 0.43 -15.12 -5.67
N ALA A 27 1.57 -15.79 -5.50
CA ALA A 27 2.32 -16.34 -6.64
C ALA A 27 1.44 -17.29 -7.47
N GLY A 28 1.52 -17.19 -8.80
CA GLY A 28 0.65 -17.91 -9.72
C GLY A 28 0.89 -17.54 -11.18
N PRO A 29 0.23 -18.22 -12.13
CA PRO A 29 0.35 -17.96 -13.55
C PRO A 29 -0.13 -16.56 -13.93
N GLN A 30 0.36 -16.03 -15.06
CA GLN A 30 0.05 -14.69 -15.54
C GLN A 30 -1.46 -14.42 -15.66
N GLU A 31 -2.22 -15.41 -16.15
CA GLU A 31 -3.68 -15.29 -16.27
C GLU A 31 -4.37 -14.98 -14.92
N GLU A 32 -3.94 -15.62 -13.83
CA GLU A 32 -4.48 -15.35 -12.50
C GLU A 32 -4.16 -13.93 -12.03
N GLN A 33 -2.98 -13.42 -12.36
CA GLN A 33 -2.52 -12.09 -11.98
C GLN A 33 -3.20 -10.99 -12.78
N GLU A 34 -3.37 -11.20 -14.09
CA GLU A 34 -4.15 -10.28 -14.92
C GLU A 34 -5.62 -10.26 -14.50
N ASN A 35 -6.20 -11.42 -14.17
CA ASN A 35 -7.56 -11.50 -13.64
C ASN A 35 -7.68 -10.80 -12.29
N TYR A 36 -6.65 -10.90 -11.44
CA TYR A 36 -6.58 -10.13 -10.21
C TYR A 36 -6.57 -8.62 -10.49
N LEU A 37 -5.68 -8.13 -11.38
CA LEU A 37 -5.63 -6.72 -11.75
C LEU A 37 -6.95 -6.21 -12.32
N ARG A 38 -7.60 -6.98 -13.21
CA ARG A 38 -8.93 -6.64 -13.77
C ARG A 38 -9.96 -6.45 -12.65
N ARG A 39 -10.03 -7.39 -11.69
CA ARG A 39 -10.94 -7.26 -10.54
C ARG A 39 -10.65 -6.01 -9.69
N GLN A 40 -9.38 -5.67 -9.49
CA GLN A 40 -9.02 -4.45 -8.75
C GLN A 40 -9.38 -3.19 -9.54
N LEU A 41 -9.24 -3.19 -10.88
CA LEU A 41 -9.63 -2.09 -11.74
C LEU A 41 -11.16 -1.90 -11.82
N ASP A 42 -11.91 -2.99 -11.72
CA ASP A 42 -13.38 -2.97 -11.67
C ASP A 42 -13.93 -2.61 -10.27
N SER A 43 -13.08 -2.47 -9.27
CA SER A 43 -13.48 -2.13 -7.90
C SER A 43 -13.97 -0.68 -7.80
N THR A 44 -15.04 -0.45 -7.04
CA THR A 44 -15.55 0.89 -6.76
C THR A 44 -14.81 1.60 -5.63
N TYR A 45 -13.98 0.87 -4.88
CA TYR A 45 -13.35 1.38 -3.66
C TYR A 45 -11.84 1.24 -3.61
N CYS A 46 -11.26 0.41 -4.49
CA CYS A 46 -9.84 0.14 -4.58
C CYS A 46 -9.32 0.64 -5.93
N TYR A 47 -8.20 1.35 -5.90
CA TYR A 47 -7.60 1.99 -7.06
C TYR A 47 -6.17 1.45 -7.22
N PRO A 48 -5.97 0.45 -8.11
CA PRO A 48 -4.65 -0.10 -8.36
C PRO A 48 -3.80 0.89 -9.16
N VAL A 49 -2.59 1.18 -8.66
CA VAL A 49 -1.64 2.11 -9.29
C VAL A 49 -0.24 1.52 -9.33
N ILE A 50 0.51 1.89 -10.37
CA ILE A 50 1.93 1.60 -10.51
C ILE A 50 2.71 2.84 -10.11
N GLY A 51 3.67 2.67 -9.20
CA GLY A 51 4.61 3.72 -8.85
C GLY A 51 5.83 3.68 -9.77
N CYS A 52 6.30 4.87 -10.16
CA CYS A 52 7.48 5.04 -10.99
C CYS A 52 8.50 5.96 -10.31
N PHE A 53 9.79 5.67 -10.51
CA PHE A 53 10.87 6.63 -10.34
C PHE A 53 11.43 6.94 -11.73
N ASP A 54 11.46 8.21 -12.14
CA ASP A 54 11.91 8.62 -13.48
C ASP A 54 11.27 7.79 -14.61
N ASP A 55 9.93 7.65 -14.55
CA ASP A 55 9.11 6.82 -15.45
C ASP A 55 9.44 5.31 -15.46
N GLN A 56 10.32 4.84 -14.56
CA GLN A 56 10.61 3.42 -14.39
C GLN A 56 9.70 2.79 -13.32
N PRO A 57 8.82 1.85 -13.67
CA PRO A 57 7.95 1.17 -12.72
C PRO A 57 8.74 0.39 -11.68
N PHE A 58 8.42 0.56 -10.41
CA PHE A 58 9.12 -0.11 -9.32
C PHE A 58 8.24 -0.90 -8.36
N GLY A 59 6.96 -0.55 -8.29
CA GLY A 59 6.04 -1.11 -7.31
C GLY A 59 4.58 -0.95 -7.71
N TYR A 60 3.76 -1.78 -7.08
CA TYR A 60 2.31 -1.79 -7.21
C TYR A 60 1.69 -1.40 -5.88
N PHE A 61 0.66 -0.55 -5.95
CA PHE A 61 -0.03 -0.02 -4.78
C PHE A 61 -1.53 -0.09 -4.99
N GLU A 62 -2.25 -0.35 -3.91
CA GLU A 62 -3.71 -0.32 -3.89
C GLU A 62 -4.14 0.78 -2.96
N LEU A 63 -4.69 1.85 -3.50
CA LEU A 63 -5.24 2.96 -2.73
C LEU A 63 -6.72 2.66 -2.50
N TYR A 64 -7.23 2.69 -1.28
CA TYR A 64 -8.60 2.24 -1.04
C TYR A 64 -9.38 3.06 -0.01
N TRP A 65 -10.71 2.98 -0.04
CA TRP A 65 -11.57 3.49 1.04
C TRP A 65 -11.59 2.49 2.20
N ALA A 66 -11.06 2.87 3.36
CA ALA A 66 -10.82 1.93 4.45
C ALA A 66 -12.10 1.39 5.09
N ALA A 67 -13.22 2.11 4.96
CA ALA A 67 -14.53 1.64 5.40
C ALA A 67 -15.07 0.47 4.56
N GLU A 68 -14.65 0.36 3.30
CA GLU A 68 -15.09 -0.67 2.34
C GLU A 68 -14.12 -1.85 2.26
N ASP A 69 -12.90 -1.68 2.80
CA ASP A 69 -11.90 -2.74 2.87
C ASP A 69 -12.05 -3.60 4.16
N ARG A 70 -11.46 -4.80 4.13
CA ARG A 70 -11.39 -5.72 5.28
C ARG A 70 -10.83 -5.06 6.55
N ILE A 71 -9.92 -4.10 6.44
CA ILE A 71 -9.36 -3.39 7.61
C ILE A 71 -10.43 -2.64 8.42
N GLY A 72 -11.52 -2.20 7.78
CA GLY A 72 -12.62 -1.47 8.41
C GLY A 72 -13.32 -2.25 9.53
N ARG A 73 -13.17 -3.58 9.58
CA ARG A 73 -13.69 -4.42 10.68
C ARG A 73 -12.83 -4.37 11.94
N HIS A 74 -11.61 -3.84 11.83
CA HIS A 74 -10.60 -3.93 12.87
C HIS A 74 -10.35 -2.60 13.59
N TYR A 75 -10.99 -1.50 13.19
CA TYR A 75 -10.92 -0.23 13.92
C TYR A 75 -12.18 0.61 13.68
N ARG A 76 -12.36 1.66 14.49
CA ARG A 76 -13.43 2.63 14.27
C ARG A 76 -12.98 3.63 13.21
N TRP A 77 -13.22 3.29 11.95
CA TRP A 77 -12.95 4.17 10.82
C TRP A 77 -13.79 5.45 10.88
N GLN A 78 -13.28 6.50 10.26
CA GLN A 78 -13.99 7.74 9.97
C GLN A 78 -14.37 7.81 8.49
N PRO A 79 -15.41 8.59 8.12
CA PRO A 79 -15.66 8.90 6.72
C PRO A 79 -14.40 9.41 6.06
N PHE A 80 -14.14 8.95 4.83
CA PHE A 80 -12.97 9.32 4.03
C PHE A 80 -11.62 8.80 4.55
N ASP A 81 -11.57 7.92 5.55
CA ASP A 81 -10.32 7.20 5.86
C ASP A 81 -9.88 6.42 4.62
N ARG A 82 -8.63 6.65 4.20
CA ARG A 82 -8.00 5.94 3.08
C ARG A 82 -7.08 4.86 3.62
N GLY A 83 -6.82 3.84 2.82
CA GLY A 83 -5.79 2.86 3.13
C GLY A 83 -4.92 2.52 1.94
N LEU A 84 -3.87 1.77 2.23
CA LEU A 84 -2.88 1.39 1.24
C LEU A 84 -2.36 -0.04 1.42
N HIS A 85 -2.42 -0.82 0.34
CA HIS A 85 -1.56 -2.00 0.16
C HIS A 85 -0.41 -1.66 -0.77
N MET A 86 0.71 -2.38 -0.60
CA MET A 86 1.95 -2.08 -1.32
C MET A 86 2.78 -3.33 -1.56
N LEU A 87 3.41 -3.36 -2.72
CA LEU A 87 4.58 -4.19 -2.98
C LEU A 87 5.60 -3.38 -3.77
N VAL A 88 6.87 -3.53 -3.41
CA VAL A 88 8.00 -3.09 -4.22
C VAL A 88 8.50 -4.33 -4.94
N GLY A 89 8.39 -4.37 -6.25
CA GLY A 89 8.83 -5.48 -7.09
C GLY A 89 10.31 -5.39 -7.40
N GLU A 90 10.75 -4.21 -7.81
CA GLU A 90 12.11 -3.94 -8.26
C GLU A 90 13.12 -3.85 -7.12
N GLU A 91 14.33 -4.37 -7.37
CA GLU A 91 15.37 -4.40 -6.35
C GLU A 91 16.10 -3.07 -6.17
N ASN A 92 16.27 -2.31 -7.26
CA ASN A 92 17.06 -1.07 -7.29
C ASN A 92 16.43 0.06 -6.49
N TRP A 93 15.13 -0.03 -6.23
CA TRP A 93 14.32 0.98 -5.52
C TRP A 93 14.00 0.56 -4.08
N ARG A 94 14.88 -0.28 -3.49
CA ARG A 94 14.79 -0.72 -2.11
C ARG A 94 15.76 0.04 -1.23
N GLY A 95 15.35 0.33 0.01
CA GLY A 95 16.17 1.02 0.99
C GLY A 95 15.39 2.08 1.75
N ALA A 96 15.97 2.57 2.85
CA ALA A 96 15.32 3.54 3.73
C ALA A 96 14.94 4.82 2.99
N GLN A 97 15.82 5.31 2.11
CA GLN A 97 15.62 6.51 1.32
C GLN A 97 14.45 6.38 0.34
N TYR A 98 14.31 5.23 -0.31
CA TYR A 98 13.22 5.00 -1.26
C TYR A 98 11.89 4.82 -0.55
N ILE A 99 11.85 3.99 0.50
CA ILE A 99 10.64 3.77 1.31
C ILE A 99 10.09 5.09 1.82
N ARG A 100 10.95 5.93 2.40
CA ARG A 100 10.52 7.26 2.88
C ARG A 100 9.98 8.11 1.72
N SER A 101 10.64 8.11 0.57
CA SER A 101 10.25 8.95 -0.57
C SER A 101 8.90 8.53 -1.14
N TRP A 102 8.73 7.26 -1.54
CA TRP A 102 7.47 6.85 -2.16
C TRP A 102 6.32 6.78 -1.15
N LEU A 103 6.55 6.42 0.11
CA LEU A 103 5.47 6.35 1.10
C LEU A 103 4.93 7.75 1.42
N ARG A 104 5.82 8.74 1.58
CA ARG A 104 5.41 10.15 1.74
C ARG A 104 4.74 10.69 0.48
N GLY A 105 5.26 10.35 -0.70
CA GLY A 105 4.65 10.72 -1.98
C GLY A 105 3.22 10.20 -2.14
N LEU A 106 2.99 8.92 -1.83
CA LEU A 106 1.65 8.32 -1.85
C LEU A 106 0.73 8.93 -0.79
N SER A 107 1.23 9.16 0.42
CA SER A 107 0.45 9.84 1.46
C SER A 107 0.06 11.24 1.02
N HIS A 108 1.00 12.02 0.46
CA HIS A 108 0.74 13.35 -0.05
C HIS A 108 -0.31 13.33 -1.17
N TYR A 109 -0.19 12.41 -2.13
CA TYR A 109 -1.21 12.21 -3.16
C TYR A 109 -2.59 11.97 -2.54
N LEU A 110 -2.71 11.03 -1.60
CA LEU A 110 -3.98 10.70 -0.94
C LEU A 110 -4.59 11.89 -0.18
N TRP A 111 -3.75 12.74 0.42
CA TRP A 111 -4.22 13.96 1.08
C TRP A 111 -4.77 15.01 0.10
N LEU A 112 -4.25 15.06 -1.12
CA LEU A 112 -4.69 16.03 -2.12
C LEU A 112 -5.90 15.54 -2.93
N ASP A 113 -5.94 14.23 -3.20
CA ASP A 113 -7.01 13.56 -3.95
C ASP A 113 -8.37 13.71 -3.27
N GLU A 114 -8.41 13.54 -1.94
CA GLU A 114 -9.61 13.77 -1.12
C GLU A 114 -9.28 14.68 0.08
N PRO A 115 -9.62 15.98 0.03
CA PRO A 115 -9.32 16.93 1.11
C PRO A 115 -9.96 16.57 2.47
N ARG A 116 -11.05 15.80 2.48
CA ARG A 116 -11.72 15.34 3.71
C ARG A 116 -11.01 14.17 4.38
N THR A 117 -10.09 13.50 3.69
CA THR A 117 -9.28 12.42 4.28
C THR A 117 -8.37 13.01 5.35
N THR A 118 -8.62 12.60 6.60
CA THR A 118 -7.83 12.99 7.78
C THR A 118 -6.86 11.89 8.22
N ARG A 119 -7.10 10.64 7.81
CA ARG A 119 -6.27 9.48 8.16
C ARG A 119 -5.99 8.58 6.97
N ILE A 120 -4.79 8.03 6.96
CA ILE A 120 -4.38 6.93 6.09
C ILE A 120 -4.00 5.74 6.95
N VAL A 121 -4.49 4.55 6.61
CA VAL A 121 -4.21 3.32 7.35
C VAL A 121 -3.53 2.25 6.49
N ALA A 122 -2.85 1.31 7.13
CA ALA A 122 -2.42 0.07 6.50
C ALA A 122 -2.27 -1.04 7.54
N GLU A 123 -2.16 -2.28 7.05
CA GLU A 123 -2.12 -3.51 7.86
C GLU A 123 -0.95 -4.45 7.53
N PRO A 124 0.32 -3.98 7.57
CA PRO A 124 1.46 -4.85 7.34
C PRO A 124 1.52 -6.00 8.34
N ARG A 125 2.11 -7.13 7.92
CA ARG A 125 2.41 -8.26 8.82
C ARG A 125 3.24 -7.77 10.02
N PHE A 126 2.92 -8.27 11.21
CA PHE A 126 3.54 -7.82 12.47
C PHE A 126 5.06 -8.07 12.53
N ASP A 127 5.57 -9.01 11.72
CA ASP A 127 6.96 -9.41 11.61
C ASP A 127 7.76 -8.60 10.57
N ASN A 128 7.14 -7.66 9.87
CA ASN A 128 7.80 -6.79 8.90
C ASN A 128 8.63 -5.66 9.57
N GLN A 129 9.62 -6.06 10.38
CA GLN A 129 10.49 -5.15 11.13
C GLN A 129 11.23 -4.16 10.23
N ARG A 130 11.47 -4.52 8.97
CA ARG A 130 12.09 -3.61 7.99
C ARG A 130 11.19 -2.42 7.70
N LEU A 131 9.91 -2.65 7.43
CA LEU A 131 8.94 -1.57 7.22
C LEU A 131 8.78 -0.71 8.48
N PHE A 132 8.62 -1.34 9.66
CA PHE A 132 8.38 -0.61 10.91
C PHE A 132 9.49 0.38 11.28
N ARG A 133 10.75 0.11 10.90
CA ARG A 133 11.86 1.06 11.09
C ARG A 133 11.73 2.35 10.28
N HIS A 134 10.91 2.37 9.23
CA HIS A 134 10.78 3.50 8.33
C HIS A 134 9.47 4.27 8.50
N LEU A 135 8.44 3.65 9.10
CA LEU A 135 7.10 4.23 9.25
C LEU A 135 7.08 5.58 9.97
N ALA A 136 7.74 5.68 11.13
CA ALA A 136 7.75 6.91 11.92
C ALA A 136 8.30 8.10 11.11
N SER A 137 9.36 7.86 10.33
CA SER A 137 9.94 8.88 9.44
C SER A 137 9.03 9.26 8.26
N ALA A 138 8.08 8.40 7.91
CA ALA A 138 7.06 8.65 6.90
C ALA A 138 5.73 9.14 7.51
N GLY A 139 5.68 9.42 8.81
CA GLY A 139 4.48 9.93 9.47
C GLY A 139 3.45 8.89 9.88
N PHE A 140 3.84 7.61 9.99
CA PHE A 140 2.97 6.52 10.42
C PHE A 140 3.35 6.01 11.81
N ASP A 141 2.34 5.82 12.66
CA ASP A 141 2.49 5.19 13.97
C ASP A 141 1.74 3.86 14.02
N THR A 142 2.21 2.95 14.88
CA THR A 142 1.47 1.72 15.18
C THR A 142 0.36 2.04 16.18
N VAL A 143 -0.89 1.74 15.82
CA VAL A 143 -2.05 1.93 16.68
C VAL A 143 -2.29 0.71 17.55
N LYS A 144 -2.30 -0.48 16.94
CA LYS A 144 -2.50 -1.77 17.63
C LYS A 144 -2.12 -2.96 16.76
N GLU A 145 -2.03 -4.13 17.38
CA GLU A 145 -1.95 -5.43 16.71
C GLU A 145 -3.33 -6.09 16.65
N PHE A 146 -3.57 -6.89 15.61
CA PHE A 146 -4.78 -7.69 15.45
C PHE A 146 -4.55 -8.86 14.49
N ASP A 147 -5.43 -9.84 14.52
CA ASP A 147 -5.33 -11.04 13.70
C ASP A 147 -6.37 -11.03 12.57
N PHE A 148 -5.91 -11.29 11.35
CA PHE A 148 -6.73 -11.84 10.27
C PHE A 148 -6.66 -13.37 10.33
N PRO A 149 -7.61 -14.10 9.71
CA PRO A 149 -7.57 -15.57 9.68
C PRO A 149 -6.24 -16.17 9.18
N HIS A 150 -5.52 -15.46 8.32
CA HIS A 150 -4.29 -15.91 7.66
C HIS A 150 -3.01 -15.19 8.14
N LYS A 151 -3.11 -14.12 8.94
CA LYS A 151 -1.93 -13.37 9.42
C LYS A 151 -2.18 -12.52 10.67
N ARG A 152 -1.15 -12.36 11.50
CA ARG A 152 -1.09 -11.31 12.52
C ARG A 152 -0.58 -10.01 11.90
N SER A 153 -1.30 -8.92 12.10
CA SER A 153 -1.04 -7.62 11.48
C SER A 153 -0.90 -6.50 12.51
N ARG A 154 -0.26 -5.40 12.10
CA ARG A 154 -0.26 -4.13 12.84
C ARG A 154 -1.11 -3.13 12.09
N LEU A 155 -2.10 -2.55 12.76
CA LEU A 155 -2.77 -1.35 12.26
C LEU A 155 -1.79 -0.20 12.41
N ILE A 156 -1.38 0.37 11.29
CA ILE A 156 -0.60 1.61 11.26
C ILE A 156 -1.46 2.74 10.73
N MET A 157 -1.23 3.94 11.23
CA MET A 157 -2.03 5.12 10.88
C MET A 157 -1.14 6.35 10.72
N SER A 158 -1.44 7.15 9.70
CA SER A 158 -0.90 8.50 9.53
C SER A 158 -2.05 9.50 9.62
N GLU A 159 -1.79 10.64 10.25
CA GLU A 159 -2.74 11.74 10.37
C GLU A 159 -2.34 12.92 9.48
N ARG A 160 -3.31 13.47 8.75
CA ARG A 160 -3.11 14.57 7.80
C ARG A 160 -2.41 15.76 8.45
N HIS A 161 -2.88 16.19 9.62
CA HIS A 161 -2.31 17.36 10.32
C HIS A 161 -0.82 17.16 10.58
N ARG A 162 -0.45 16.04 11.21
CA ARG A 162 0.94 15.69 11.50
C ARG A 162 1.79 15.61 10.24
N PHE A 163 1.24 15.04 9.16
CA PHE A 163 1.95 14.96 7.89
C PHE A 163 2.37 16.35 7.40
N PHE A 164 1.46 17.32 7.37
CA PHE A 164 1.76 18.67 6.89
C PHE A 164 2.51 19.56 7.89
N SER A 165 2.43 19.28 9.20
CA SER A 165 3.11 20.08 10.22
C SER A 165 4.52 19.60 10.55
N GLU A 166 4.78 18.30 10.50
CA GLU A 166 6.02 17.70 11.02
C GLU A 166 6.79 16.85 10.01
N VAL A 167 6.09 16.17 9.10
CA VAL A 167 6.70 15.14 8.25
C VAL A 167 7.17 15.75 6.93
N GLY A 168 6.27 16.46 6.25
CA GLY A 168 6.46 16.99 4.91
C GLY A 168 6.71 15.91 3.85
N LEU A 169 6.88 16.37 2.60
CA LEU A 169 7.41 15.53 1.53
C LEU A 169 8.91 15.34 1.75
#